data_AF-A0A371LQZ5-F1
#
_entry.id   AF-A0A371LQZ5-F1
#
_cell.length_a   1.000
_cell.length_b   1.000
_cell.length_c   1.000
_cell.angle_alpha   90.00
_cell.angle_beta   90.00
_cell.angle_gamma   90.00
#
_symmetry.space_group_name_H-M   'P 1'
#
loop_
_entity.id
_entity.type
_entity.pdbx_description
1 polymer ?
#
loop_
_entity_poly.entity_id
_entity_poly.type
_entity_poly.pdbx_seq_one_letter_code
_entity_poly.pdbx_strand_id
1 'polypeptide(L)' 'IPVLSTLAGSDDLPGPVRAYSQAVDQGIPMPTDPRMNDVFAAMGDPVTQLFNGSLSPEEALTSAAEEARSQWE' A
#
# COMPACT_ATOMS: atom_id res chain seq x y z
N ILE A 1 -3.73 -15.13 8.72
CA ILE A 1 -3.00 -14.42 9.79
C ILE A 1 -4.03 -14.04 10.83
N PRO A 2 -3.90 -14.47 12.09
CA PRO A 2 -4.92 -14.17 13.10
C PRO A 2 -5.03 -12.67 13.30
N VAL A 3 -6.24 -12.13 13.17
CA VAL A 3 -6.57 -10.73 13.52
C VAL A 3 -6.90 -10.57 15.00
N LEU A 4 -6.98 -11.68 15.73
CA LEU A 4 -7.19 -11.70 17.17
C LEU A 4 -5.87 -11.34 17.85
N SER A 5 -5.83 -10.20 18.53
CA SER A 5 -4.64 -9.66 19.20
C SER A 5 -4.03 -10.60 20.23
N THR A 6 -4.81 -11.55 20.78
CA THR A 6 -4.32 -12.55 21.73
C THR A 6 -3.50 -13.68 21.08
N LEU A 7 -3.56 -13.80 19.76
CA LEU A 7 -2.81 -14.79 18.97
C LEU A 7 -1.74 -14.12 18.10
N ALA A 8 -1.95 -12.86 17.71
CA ALA A 8 -0.97 -12.08 16.98
C ALA A 8 0.35 -11.97 17.77
N GLY A 9 1.47 -12.33 17.14
CA GLY A 9 2.79 -12.26 17.77
C GLY A 9 3.10 -13.33 18.83
N SER A 10 2.22 -14.31 19.08
CA SER A 10 2.50 -15.36 20.07
C SER A 10 3.55 -16.37 19.57
N ASP A 11 4.27 -16.97 20.53
CA ASP A 11 5.24 -18.03 20.25
C ASP A 11 4.60 -19.33 19.75
N ASP A 12 3.27 -19.44 19.86
CA ASP A 12 2.48 -20.58 19.41
C ASP A 12 2.17 -20.54 17.91
N LEU A 13 2.50 -19.44 17.21
CA LEU A 13 2.28 -19.34 15.77
C LEU A 13 3.38 -20.03 14.96
N PRO A 14 3.02 -20.79 13.90
CA PRO A 14 3.97 -21.28 12.90
C PRO A 14 4.78 -20.13 12.30
N GLY A 15 6.06 -20.37 12.02
CA GLY A 15 7.02 -19.35 11.57
C GLY A 15 6.48 -18.35 10.52
N PRO A 16 5.89 -18.82 9.40
CA PRO A 16 5.31 -17.91 8.41
C PRO A 16 4.20 -17.02 8.95
N VAL A 17 3.29 -17.55 9.77
CA VAL A 17 2.16 -16.81 10.33
C VAL A 17 2.63 -15.72 11.29
N ARG A 18 3.68 -16.00 12.06
CA ARG A 18 4.33 -15.04 12.96
C ARG A 18 4.94 -13.87 12.20
N ALA A 19 5.69 -14.14 11.13
CA ALA A 19 6.33 -13.11 10.32
C ALA A 19 5.29 -12.14 9.73
N TYR A 20 4.19 -12.68 9.19
CA TYR A 20 3.10 -11.86 8.69
C TYR A 20 2.36 -11.09 9.80
N SER A 21 2.18 -11.69 10.97
CA SER A 21 1.57 -11.00 12.13
C SER A 21 2.38 -9.77 12.53
N GLN A 22 3.71 -9.89 12.59
CA GLN A 22 4.60 -8.77 12.92
C GLN A 22 4.62 -7.69 11.83
N ALA A 23 4.46 -8.08 10.57
CA ALA A 23 4.39 -7.14 9.46
C ALA A 23 3.10 -6.31 9.48
N VAL A 24 1.97 -6.91 9.88
CA VAL A 24 0.69 -6.20 10.00
C VAL A 24 0.75 -5.08 11.04
N ASP A 25 1.42 -5.31 12.18
CA ASP A 25 1.57 -4.29 13.24
C ASP A 25 2.44 -3.09 12.83
N GLN A 26 3.26 -3.24 11.77
CA GLN A 26 4.08 -2.16 11.21
C GLN A 26 3.37 -1.39 10.08
N GLY A 27 2.23 -1.91 9.61
CA GLY A 27 1.44 -1.30 8.56
C GLY A 27 0.43 -0.29 9.09
N ILE A 28 -0.11 0.51 8.17
CA ILE A 28 -1.29 1.33 8.42
C ILE A 28 -2.45 0.68 7.65
N PRO A 29 -3.63 0.47 8.26
CA PRO A 29 -4.80 -0.02 7.54
C PRO A 29 -5.10 0.86 6.33
N MET A 30 -5.34 0.22 5.18
CA MET A 30 -5.76 0.92 3.97
C MET A 30 -7.08 1.66 4.24
N PRO A 31 -7.24 2.91 3.78
CA PRO A 31 -8.53 3.60 3.88
C PRO A 31 -9.63 2.79 3.19
N THR A 32 -10.86 2.89 3.69
CA THR A 32 -12.03 2.16 3.16
C THR A 32 -12.92 3.02 2.27
N ASP A 33 -12.48 4.23 1.89
CA ASP A 33 -13.24 5.10 0.99
C ASP A 33 -13.38 4.42 -0.39
N PRO A 34 -14.56 4.43 -1.03
CA PRO A 34 -14.77 3.80 -2.33
C PRO A 34 -13.83 4.32 -3.43
N ARG A 35 -13.32 5.55 -3.29
CA ARG A 35 -12.36 6.17 -4.24
C ARG A 35 -10.93 5.70 -4.04
N MET A 36 -10.65 4.78 -3.11
CA MET A 36 -9.29 4.23 -2.98
C MET A 36 -8.84 3.50 -4.25
N ASN A 37 -9.75 2.95 -5.04
CA ASN A 37 -9.42 2.33 -6.32
C ASN A 37 -8.78 3.33 -7.31
N ASP A 38 -9.24 4.58 -7.27
CA ASP A 38 -8.76 5.68 -8.12
C ASP A 38 -7.32 6.06 -7.77
N VAL A 39 -6.99 6.06 -6.47
CA VAL A 39 -5.62 6.28 -5.98
C VAL A 39 -4.67 5.17 -6.48
N PHE A 40 -5.11 3.90 -6.47
CA PHE A 40 -4.29 2.81 -7.00
C PHE A 40 -4.13 2.88 -8.51
N ALA A 41 -5.18 3.26 -9.23
CA ALA A 41 -5.14 3.43 -10.68
C ALA A 41 -4.13 4.52 -11.08
N ALA A 42 -4.19 5.69 -10.43
CA ALA A 42 -3.30 6.82 -10.69
C ALA A 42 -1.81 6.50 -10.44
N MET A 43 -1.48 5.50 -9.62
CA MET A 43 -0.10 5.08 -9.40
C MET A 43 0.45 4.13 -10.47
N GLY A 44 -0.40 3.43 -11.23
CA GLY A 44 0.03 2.30 -12.08
C GLY A 44 1.06 2.68 -13.14
N ASP A 45 0.70 3.62 -14.02
CA ASP A 45 1.56 4.03 -15.13
C ASP A 45 2.79 4.82 -14.66
N PRO A 46 2.68 5.79 -13.74
CA PRO A 46 3.85 6.53 -13.26
C PRO A 46 4.88 5.64 -12.56
N VAL A 47 4.45 4.66 -11.75
CA VAL A 47 5.36 3.72 -11.08
C VAL A 47 6.05 2.81 -12.11
N THR A 48 5.33 2.36 -13.14
CA THR A 48 5.93 1.59 -14.24
C THR A 48 6.99 2.41 -14.98
N GLN A 49 6.70 3.68 -15.27
CA GLN A 49 7.63 4.59 -15.92
C GLN A 49 8.86 4.90 -15.05
N LEU A 50 8.68 5.01 -13.73
CA LEU A 50 9.77 5.14 -12.76
C LEU A 50 10.71 3.93 -12.82
N PHE A 51 10.17 2.70 -12.75
CA PHE A 51 11.00 1.49 -12.81
C PHE A 51 11.71 1.29 -14.16
N ASN A 52 11.11 1.78 -15.24
CA ASN A 52 11.72 1.78 -16.57
C ASN A 52 12.73 2.91 -16.80
N GLY A 53 12.87 3.84 -15.84
CA GLY A 53 13.77 4.99 -15.95
C GLY A 53 13.26 6.09 -16.89
N SER A 54 11.99 6.06 -17.29
CA SER A 54 11.36 7.07 -18.16
C SER A 54 10.99 8.35 -17.40
N LEU A 55 10.75 8.26 -16.10
CA LEU A 55 10.49 9.39 -15.21
C LEU A 55 11.39 9.31 -13.98
N SER A 56 11.76 10.47 -13.44
CA SER A 56 12.34 10.53 -12.09
C SER A 56 11.31 10.16 -11.01
N PRO A 57 11.75 9.78 -9.80
CA PRO A 57 10.84 9.52 -8.69
C PRO A 57 9.90 10.69 -8.38
N GLU A 58 10.41 11.92 -8.45
CA GLU A 58 9.63 13.13 -8.16
C GLU A 58 8.54 13.36 -9.22
N GLU A 59 8.87 13.26 -10.50
CA GLU A 59 7.91 13.42 -11.61
C GLU A 59 6.82 12.35 -11.54
N ALA A 60 7.19 11.08 -11.34
CA ALA A 60 6.25 9.98 -11.28
C ALA A 60 5.25 10.13 -10.12
N LEU A 61 5.75 10.43 -8.90
CA LEU A 61 4.90 10.55 -7.73
C LEU A 61 4.06 11.83 -7.73
N THR A 62 4.58 12.93 -8.29
CA THR A 62 3.81 14.17 -8.44
C THR A 62 2.66 13.99 -9.41
N SER A 63 2.93 13.41 -10.60
CA SER A 63 1.90 13.12 -11.60
C SER A 63 0.80 12.20 -11.04
N ALA A 64 1.18 11.12 -10.34
CA ALA A 64 0.20 10.21 -9.72
C ALA A 64 -0.65 10.92 -8.67
N ALA A 65 -0.06 11.82 -7.87
CA ALA A 65 -0.78 12.56 -6.85
C ALA A 65 -1.73 13.62 -7.44
N GLU A 66 -1.35 14.27 -8.55
CA GLU A 66 -2.22 15.20 -9.27
C GLU A 66 -3.42 14.49 -9.89
N GLU A 67 -3.18 13.37 -10.56
CA GLU A 67 -4.25 12.55 -11.14
C GLU A 67 -5.21 12.04 -10.07
N ALA A 68 -4.68 11.48 -8.96
CA ALA A 68 -5.51 11.04 -7.84
C ALA A 68 -6.37 12.16 -7.26
N ARG A 69 -5.84 13.39 -7.13
CA ARG A 69 -6.62 14.55 -6.63
C ARG A 69 -7.68 15.02 -7.61
N SER A 70 -7.41 14.98 -8.92
CA SER A 70 -8.39 15.38 -9.93
C SER A 70 -9.65 14.50 -9.94
N GLN A 71 -9.54 13.27 -9.41
CA GLN A 71 -10.68 12.34 -9.26
C GLN A 71 -11.48 12.60 -7.97
N TRP A 72 -11.05 13.54 -7.13
CA TRP A 72 -11.71 13.95 -5.88
C TRP A 72 -12.43 15.30 -5.97
N GLU A 73 -12.16 16.09 -7.02
CA GLU A 73 -12.85 17.35 -7.32
C GLU A 73 -14.13 17.12 -8.15
#